data_AF-A0A7Y4YQ01-F1
#
_entry.id   AF-A0A7Y4YQ01-F1
#
_cell.length_a   1.000
_cell.length_b   1.000
_cell.length_c   1.000
_cell.angle_alpha   90.00
_cell.angle_beta   90.00
_cell.angle_gamma   90.00
#
_symmetry.space_group_name_H-M   'P 1'
#
loop_
_entity.id
_entity.type
_entity.pdbx_description
1 polymer ?
#
loop_
_entity_poly.entity_id
_entity_poly.type
_entity_poly.pdbx_seq_one_letter_code
_entity_poly.pdbx_strand_id
1 'polypeptide(L)'
;MNTLLKLLLVAGVAASFNFGVLAEEASKNSLSWQDQMERMKGMSPEQRAQEYRTMLKEIEQLPPEQRAEKRKEMRAELENLSPKERRDLYKQRQADFNTLSPADRAKFHEEKRKEWGNMTPEQRAELRKEMRAHWKSMSPQERAERRKEMRDHSAAMLAKENKDSRKKMRDHWKTMSPEERQQIKREMHSQAGMPPPPVAPITGESAPAMK
;
A
#
# COMPACT_ATOMS: atom_id res chain seq x y z
N MET A 1 -56.97 -8.95 12.54
CA MET A 1 -57.17 -7.53 12.18
C MET A 1 -56.69 -6.73 13.38
N ASN A 2 -55.44 -6.23 13.39
CA ASN A 2 -55.07 -4.87 12.96
C ASN A 2 -56.07 -3.84 13.55
N THR A 3 -55.69 -2.88 14.37
CA THR A 3 -54.53 -1.99 14.25
C THR A 3 -54.49 -1.03 15.45
N LEU A 4 -53.26 -0.66 15.83
CA LEU A 4 -52.80 0.71 16.12
C LEU A 4 -53.33 1.48 17.36
N LEU A 5 -52.34 1.83 18.20
CA LEU A 5 -52.08 3.18 18.74
C LEU A 5 -52.97 3.74 19.87
N LYS A 6 -52.45 3.65 21.10
CA LYS A 6 -52.33 4.74 22.12
C LYS A 6 -51.17 4.31 23.04
N LEU A 7 -49.92 4.80 23.02
CA LEU A 7 -49.32 6.15 23.08
C LEU A 7 -49.59 6.88 24.41
N LEU A 8 -48.57 6.94 25.29
CA LEU A 8 -48.03 8.10 26.06
C LEU A 8 -47.04 7.56 27.14
N LEU A 9 -45.71 7.68 26.98
CA LEU A 9 -44.79 8.80 27.31
C LEU A 9 -44.47 9.01 28.81
N VAL A 10 -43.15 9.04 29.08
CA VAL A 10 -42.39 9.63 30.21
C VAL A 10 -41.94 8.69 31.34
N ALA A 11 -40.64 8.35 31.33
CA ALA A 11 -39.69 8.71 32.39
C ALA A 11 -38.26 8.35 31.95
N GLY A 12 -37.41 9.36 31.83
CA GLY A 12 -36.00 9.18 31.54
C GLY A 12 -35.25 8.57 32.72
N VAL A 13 -34.36 7.63 32.41
CA VAL A 13 -33.16 7.38 33.21
C VAL A 13 -31.98 7.43 32.24
N ALA A 14 -31.14 8.43 32.43
CA ALA A 14 -29.84 8.51 31.81
C ALA A 14 -29.02 7.29 32.26
N ALA A 15 -28.63 6.47 31.30
CA ALA A 15 -27.66 5.41 31.49
C ALA A 15 -26.61 5.58 30.38
N SER A 16 -25.77 6.61 30.54
CA SER A 16 -24.49 6.75 29.86
C SER A 16 -23.59 5.58 30.25
N PHE A 17 -23.79 4.43 29.61
CA PHE A 17 -22.93 3.27 29.75
C PHE A 17 -22.19 3.01 28.44
N ASN A 18 -20.92 3.39 28.44
CA ASN A 18 -19.80 2.68 27.84
C ASN A 18 -19.91 2.25 26.36
N PHE A 19 -19.74 3.21 25.46
CA PHE A 19 -19.23 2.91 24.10
C PHE A 19 -17.81 2.29 24.13
N GLY A 20 -17.06 2.43 25.24
CA GLY A 20 -15.73 1.84 25.40
C GLY A 20 -15.75 0.31 25.58
N VAL A 21 -16.72 -0.24 26.33
CA VAL A 21 -16.77 -1.68 26.65
C VAL A 21 -17.23 -2.50 25.45
N LEU A 22 -18.15 -1.98 24.62
CA LEU A 22 -18.58 -2.65 23.39
C LEU A 22 -17.49 -2.68 22.32
N ALA A 23 -16.64 -1.65 22.25
CA ALA A 23 -15.48 -1.64 21.36
C ALA A 23 -14.40 -2.64 21.84
N GLU A 24 -14.23 -2.78 23.16
CA GLU A 24 -13.29 -3.73 23.75
C GLU A 24 -13.76 -5.19 23.62
N GLU A 25 -15.07 -5.45 23.74
CA GLU A 25 -15.64 -6.78 23.48
C GLU A 25 -15.64 -7.14 21.98
N ALA A 26 -15.87 -6.18 21.08
CA ALA A 26 -15.72 -6.41 19.63
C ALA A 26 -14.26 -6.71 19.24
N SER A 27 -13.29 -6.13 19.94
CA SER A 27 -11.87 -6.46 19.79
C SER A 27 -11.54 -7.85 20.32
N LYS A 28 -12.15 -8.28 21.43
CA LYS A 28 -11.92 -9.61 22.04
C LYS A 28 -12.57 -10.76 21.27
N ASN A 29 -13.60 -10.48 20.48
CA ASN A 29 -14.30 -11.44 19.63
C ASN A 29 -13.89 -11.40 18.15
N SER A 30 -12.84 -10.65 17.80
CA SER A 30 -12.34 -10.63 16.42
C SER A 30 -11.52 -11.90 16.18
N LEU A 31 -12.00 -12.77 15.29
CA LEU A 31 -11.27 -13.95 14.80
C LEU A 31 -9.80 -13.59 14.54
N SER A 32 -8.87 -14.46 14.96
CA SER A 32 -7.45 -14.24 14.63
C SER A 32 -7.29 -14.15 13.12
N TRP A 33 -6.26 -13.44 12.67
CA TRP A 33 -6.07 -13.30 11.23
C TRP A 33 -5.81 -14.67 10.57
N GLN A 34 -5.23 -15.63 11.29
CA GLN A 34 -5.15 -17.05 10.92
C GLN A 34 -6.53 -17.70 10.74
N ASP A 35 -7.43 -17.61 11.73
CA ASP A 35 -8.78 -18.22 11.63
C ASP A 35 -9.56 -17.65 10.44
N GLN A 36 -9.43 -16.34 10.23
CA GLN A 36 -10.05 -15.67 9.10
C GLN A 36 -9.47 -16.12 7.76
N MET A 37 -8.15 -16.36 7.70
CA MET A 37 -7.51 -16.93 6.52
C MET A 37 -7.93 -18.37 6.25
N GLU A 38 -8.00 -19.23 7.28
CA GLU A 38 -8.48 -20.61 7.15
C GLU A 38 -9.92 -20.65 6.65
N ARG A 39 -10.79 -19.80 7.19
CA ARG A 39 -12.17 -19.64 6.72
C ARG A 39 -12.22 -19.23 5.25
N MET A 40 -11.35 -18.33 4.82
CA MET A 40 -11.28 -17.89 3.42
C MET A 40 -10.76 -18.96 2.46
N LYS A 41 -9.93 -19.92 2.89
CA LYS A 41 -9.41 -20.97 2.00
C LYS A 41 -10.52 -21.79 1.31
N GLY A 42 -11.66 -21.97 1.98
CA GLY A 42 -12.82 -22.69 1.44
C GLY A 42 -13.80 -21.84 0.62
N MET A 43 -13.57 -20.53 0.52
CA MET A 43 -14.50 -19.59 -0.12
C MET A 43 -14.19 -19.34 -1.61
N SER A 44 -15.22 -19.01 -2.38
CA SER A 44 -15.06 -18.54 -3.76
C SER A 44 -14.29 -17.21 -3.81
N PRO A 45 -13.63 -16.87 -4.94
CA PRO A 45 -12.94 -15.58 -5.07
C PRO A 45 -13.86 -14.37 -4.82
N GLU A 46 -15.14 -14.47 -5.21
CA GLU A 46 -16.11 -13.40 -4.99
C GLU A 46 -16.49 -13.29 -3.51
N GLN A 47 -16.70 -14.41 -2.83
CA GLN A 47 -16.96 -14.43 -1.38
C GLN A 47 -15.77 -13.87 -0.58
N ARG A 48 -14.55 -14.27 -0.94
CA ARG A 48 -13.33 -13.70 -0.35
C ARG A 48 -13.24 -12.20 -0.58
N ALA A 49 -13.52 -11.73 -1.80
CA ALA A 49 -13.53 -10.29 -2.10
C ALA A 49 -14.55 -9.52 -1.24
N GLN A 50 -15.72 -10.11 -0.97
CA GLN A 50 -16.70 -9.52 -0.04
C GLN A 50 -16.18 -9.51 1.39
N GLU A 51 -15.58 -10.60 1.88
CA GLU A 51 -14.95 -10.63 3.22
C GLU A 51 -13.82 -9.60 3.34
N TYR A 52 -12.99 -9.44 2.31
CA TYR A 52 -11.98 -8.37 2.27
C TYR A 52 -12.60 -6.98 2.34
N ARG A 53 -13.72 -6.74 1.63
CA ARG A 53 -14.44 -5.47 1.70
C ARG A 53 -15.00 -5.22 3.11
N THR A 54 -15.55 -6.23 3.76
CA THR A 54 -16.07 -6.14 5.12
C THR A 54 -14.93 -5.83 6.10
N MET A 55 -13.85 -6.60 6.07
CA MET A 55 -12.66 -6.38 6.89
C MET A 55 -12.06 -4.98 6.67
N LEU A 56 -11.98 -4.50 5.44
CA LEU A 56 -11.49 -3.14 5.16
C LEU A 56 -12.40 -2.08 5.80
N LYS A 57 -13.73 -2.25 5.75
CA LYS A 57 -14.68 -1.34 6.41
C LYS A 57 -14.55 -1.38 7.92
N GLU A 58 -14.39 -2.56 8.51
CA GLU A 58 -14.17 -2.72 9.95
C GLU A 58 -12.89 -2.01 10.40
N ILE A 59 -11.78 -2.22 9.69
CA ILE A 59 -10.51 -1.53 9.95
C ILE A 59 -10.68 -0.01 9.77
N GLU A 60 -11.43 0.44 8.76
CA GLU A 60 -11.73 1.85 8.53
C GLU A 60 -12.55 2.49 9.66
N GLN A 61 -13.30 1.72 10.44
CA GLN A 61 -14.04 2.22 11.60
C GLN A 61 -13.18 2.30 12.87
N LEU A 62 -12.03 1.62 12.92
CA LEU A 62 -11.14 1.67 14.09
C LEU A 62 -10.41 3.02 14.20
N PRO A 63 -10.07 3.48 15.42
CA PRO A 63 -9.14 4.60 15.63
C PRO A 63 -7.76 4.34 14.99
N PRO A 64 -7.02 5.39 14.57
CA PRO A 64 -5.73 5.25 13.90
C PRO A 64 -4.70 4.39 14.65
N GLU A 65 -4.65 4.51 15.98
CA GLU A 65 -3.74 3.72 16.83
C GLU A 65 -4.13 2.23 16.83
N GLN A 66 -5.41 1.91 16.95
CA GLN A 66 -5.90 0.53 16.89
C GLN A 66 -5.67 -0.11 15.52
N ARG A 67 -5.80 0.68 14.43
CA ARG A 67 -5.43 0.19 13.09
C ARG A 67 -3.94 -0.12 13.00
N ALA A 68 -3.09 0.67 13.64
CA ALA A 68 -1.66 0.44 13.65
C ALA A 68 -1.31 -0.85 14.41
N GLU A 69 -1.93 -1.09 15.57
CA GLU A 69 -1.77 -2.33 16.33
C GLU A 69 -2.27 -3.56 15.56
N LYS A 70 -3.47 -3.50 14.97
CA LYS A 70 -3.99 -4.60 14.14
C LYS A 70 -3.09 -4.90 12.94
N ARG A 71 -2.40 -3.90 12.38
CA ARG A 71 -1.38 -4.11 11.34
C ARG A 71 -0.11 -4.77 11.86
N LYS A 72 0.34 -4.42 13.06
CA LYS A 72 1.49 -5.08 13.71
C LYS A 72 1.18 -6.54 14.01
N GLU A 73 0.00 -6.82 14.54
CA GLU A 73 -0.51 -8.18 14.78
C GLU A 73 -0.54 -8.99 13.49
N MET A 74 -1.20 -8.49 12.44
CA MET A 74 -1.21 -9.17 11.13
C MET A 74 0.22 -9.40 10.60
N ARG A 75 1.15 -8.47 10.81
CA ARG A 75 2.54 -8.64 10.38
C ARG A 75 3.24 -9.74 11.18
N ALA A 76 3.07 -9.78 12.50
CA ALA A 76 3.63 -10.82 13.35
C ALA A 76 3.08 -12.21 12.97
N GLU A 77 1.78 -12.31 12.70
CA GLU A 77 1.18 -13.56 12.23
C GLU A 77 1.74 -14.01 10.87
N LEU A 78 1.97 -13.07 9.94
CA LEU A 78 2.61 -13.37 8.66
C LEU A 78 4.04 -13.88 8.82
N GLU A 79 4.77 -13.40 9.81
CA GLU A 79 6.14 -13.86 10.11
C GLU A 79 6.19 -15.30 10.63
N ASN A 80 5.08 -15.80 11.20
CA ASN A 80 4.97 -17.20 11.64
C ASN A 80 4.69 -18.19 10.50
N LEU A 81 4.19 -17.72 9.35
CA LEU A 81 3.94 -18.58 8.18
C LEU A 81 5.26 -19.03 7.53
N SER A 82 5.29 -20.21 6.89
CA SER A 82 6.43 -20.62 6.06
C SER A 82 6.58 -19.74 4.81
N PRO A 83 7.77 -19.67 4.18
CA PRO A 83 7.95 -18.90 2.95
C PRO A 83 6.98 -19.28 1.83
N LYS A 84 6.64 -20.56 1.72
CA LYS A 84 5.67 -21.06 0.73
C LYS A 84 4.27 -20.55 1.02
N GLU A 85 3.80 -20.67 2.26
CA GLU A 85 2.47 -20.22 2.68
C GLU A 85 2.32 -18.71 2.51
N ARG A 86 3.34 -17.92 2.88
CA ARG A 86 3.32 -16.47 2.63
C ARG A 86 3.20 -16.15 1.15
N ARG A 87 3.94 -16.86 0.30
CA ARG A 87 3.90 -16.64 -1.16
C ARG A 87 2.52 -16.96 -1.73
N ASP A 88 1.92 -18.07 -1.31
CA ASP A 88 0.61 -18.50 -1.80
C ASP A 88 -0.49 -17.55 -1.31
N LEU A 89 -0.40 -17.08 -0.06
CA LEU A 89 -1.23 -16.01 0.46
C LEU A 89 -1.13 -14.73 -0.36
N TYR A 90 0.08 -14.25 -0.66
CA TYR A 90 0.26 -13.02 -1.44
C TYR A 90 -0.35 -13.16 -2.83
N LYS A 91 -0.23 -14.32 -3.47
CA LYS A 91 -0.89 -14.61 -4.75
C LYS A 91 -2.41 -14.56 -4.64
N GLN A 92 -2.99 -15.14 -3.58
CA GLN A 92 -4.42 -15.10 -3.34
C GLN A 92 -4.91 -13.66 -3.11
N ARG A 93 -4.26 -12.91 -2.21
CA ARG A 93 -4.57 -11.48 -1.98
C ARG A 93 -4.46 -10.66 -3.26
N GLN A 94 -3.46 -10.93 -4.09
CA GLN A 94 -3.30 -10.23 -5.36
C GLN A 94 -4.45 -10.55 -6.33
N ALA A 95 -4.87 -11.81 -6.40
CA ALA A 95 -6.02 -12.21 -7.21
C ALA A 95 -7.31 -11.53 -6.73
N ASP A 96 -7.55 -11.54 -5.43
CA ASP A 96 -8.74 -10.90 -4.83
C ASP A 96 -8.69 -9.36 -5.00
N PHE A 97 -7.50 -8.75 -4.87
CA PHE A 97 -7.33 -7.33 -5.16
C PHE A 97 -7.62 -6.98 -6.63
N ASN A 98 -7.34 -7.90 -7.55
CA ASN A 98 -7.63 -7.71 -8.97
C ASN A 98 -9.13 -7.82 -9.30
N THR A 99 -9.95 -8.43 -8.43
CA THR A 99 -11.42 -8.46 -8.59
C THR A 99 -12.12 -7.22 -8.04
N LEU A 100 -11.42 -6.38 -7.28
CA LEU A 100 -11.97 -5.12 -6.79
C LEU A 100 -12.28 -4.14 -7.92
N SER A 101 -13.32 -3.32 -7.71
CA SER A 101 -13.67 -2.25 -8.66
C SER A 101 -12.54 -1.21 -8.77
N PRO A 102 -12.43 -0.47 -9.89
CA PRO A 102 -11.45 0.60 -10.02
C PRO A 102 -11.54 1.65 -8.91
N ALA A 103 -12.75 1.98 -8.45
CA ALA A 103 -12.98 2.92 -7.36
C ALA A 103 -12.46 2.38 -6.02
N ASP A 104 -12.72 1.12 -5.69
CA ASP A 104 -12.23 0.49 -4.46
C ASP A 104 -10.71 0.41 -4.45
N ARG A 105 -10.10 0.08 -5.60
CA ARG A 105 -8.64 0.06 -5.76
C ARG A 105 -8.02 1.45 -5.58
N ALA A 106 -8.65 2.47 -6.15
CA ALA A 106 -8.20 3.85 -5.99
C ALA A 106 -8.25 4.30 -4.53
N LYS A 107 -9.35 3.99 -3.83
CA LYS A 107 -9.51 4.28 -2.39
C LYS A 107 -8.42 3.59 -1.56
N PHE A 108 -8.16 2.30 -1.81
CA PHE A 108 -7.09 1.57 -1.13
C PHE A 108 -5.72 2.23 -1.33
N HIS A 109 -5.37 2.61 -2.56
CA HIS A 109 -4.10 3.29 -2.83
C HIS A 109 -4.02 4.69 -2.21
N GLU A 110 -5.13 5.43 -2.16
CA GLU A 110 -5.20 6.74 -1.50
C GLU A 110 -4.95 6.63 0.00
N GLU A 111 -5.61 5.67 0.67
CA GLU A 111 -5.40 5.42 2.10
C GLU A 111 -3.95 5.06 2.39
N LYS A 112 -3.33 4.18 1.58
CA LYS A 112 -1.91 3.85 1.73
C LYS A 112 -0.98 5.03 1.51
N ARG A 113 -1.33 5.93 0.59
CA ARG A 113 -0.56 7.17 0.39
C ARG A 113 -0.69 8.11 1.59
N LYS A 114 -1.89 8.27 2.16
CA LYS A 114 -2.12 9.07 3.38
C LYS A 114 -1.36 8.50 4.56
N GLU A 115 -1.42 7.18 4.75
CA GLU A 115 -0.67 6.48 5.80
C GLU A 115 0.84 6.75 5.65
N TRP A 116 1.39 6.57 4.45
CA TRP A 116 2.80 6.89 4.20
C TRP A 116 3.12 8.37 4.46
N GLY A 117 2.24 9.28 4.05
CA GLY A 117 2.34 10.73 4.26
C GLY A 117 2.39 11.12 5.74
N ASN A 118 1.65 10.39 6.59
CA ASN A 118 1.54 10.64 8.02
C ASN A 118 2.68 10.01 8.85
N MET A 119 3.53 9.16 8.26
CA MET A 119 4.69 8.60 8.96
C MET A 119 5.77 9.66 9.22
N THR A 120 6.40 9.62 10.40
CA THR A 120 7.56 10.46 10.71
C THR A 120 8.79 10.04 9.87
N PRO A 121 9.78 10.93 9.68
CA PRO A 121 11.04 10.56 9.01
C PRO A 121 11.72 9.32 9.62
N GLU A 122 11.69 9.19 10.94
CA GLU A 122 12.28 8.07 11.70
C GLU A 122 11.52 6.77 11.43
N GLN A 123 10.19 6.79 11.45
CA GLN A 123 9.37 5.63 11.11
C GLN A 123 9.61 5.16 9.67
N ARG A 124 9.72 6.10 8.72
CA ARG A 124 10.08 5.79 7.33
C ARG A 124 11.51 5.24 7.22
N ALA A 125 12.44 5.72 8.03
CA ALA A 125 13.82 5.22 8.05
C ALA A 125 13.88 3.79 8.57
N GLU A 126 13.17 3.48 9.65
CA GLU A 126 13.13 2.12 10.22
C GLU A 126 12.47 1.14 9.25
N LEU A 127 11.34 1.50 8.64
CA LEU A 127 10.70 0.65 7.63
C LEU A 127 11.64 0.36 6.44
N ARG A 128 12.41 1.36 5.98
CA ARG A 128 13.41 1.16 4.91
C ARG A 128 14.57 0.27 5.36
N LYS A 129 14.92 0.28 6.65
CA LYS A 129 15.94 -0.60 7.21
C LYS A 129 15.44 -2.04 7.30
N GLU A 130 14.21 -2.25 7.76
CA GLU A 130 13.53 -3.55 7.74
C GLU A 130 13.48 -4.14 6.33
N MET A 131 13.02 -3.37 5.35
CA MET A 131 12.96 -3.82 3.95
C MET A 131 14.35 -4.18 3.39
N ARG A 132 15.39 -3.41 3.76
CA ARG A 132 16.77 -3.71 3.37
C ARG A 132 17.30 -4.97 4.06
N ALA A 133 17.00 -5.17 5.34
CA ALA A 133 17.37 -6.38 6.07
C ALA A 133 16.71 -7.62 5.45
N HIS A 134 15.41 -7.56 5.19
CA HIS A 134 14.68 -8.60 4.48
C HIS A 134 15.26 -8.88 3.08
N TRP A 135 15.64 -7.83 2.34
CA TRP A 135 16.29 -8.02 1.04
C TRP A 135 17.64 -8.75 1.16
N LYS A 136 18.41 -8.46 2.20
CA LYS A 136 19.70 -9.13 2.46
C LYS A 136 19.53 -10.57 2.94
N SER A 137 18.44 -10.89 3.64
CA SER A 137 18.17 -12.25 4.10
C SER A 137 17.69 -13.21 3.00
N MET A 138 17.30 -12.70 1.83
CA MET A 138 16.92 -13.53 0.68
C MET A 138 18.13 -14.19 0.00
N SER A 139 17.95 -15.44 -0.43
CA SER A 139 18.96 -16.17 -1.21
C SER A 139 19.27 -15.47 -2.54
N PRO A 140 20.45 -15.72 -3.15
CA PRO A 140 20.77 -15.18 -4.47
C PRO A 140 19.73 -15.50 -5.54
N GLN A 141 19.17 -16.72 -5.50
CA GLN A 141 18.14 -17.17 -6.44
C GLN A 141 16.83 -16.40 -6.25
N GLU A 142 16.32 -16.29 -5.03
CA GLU A 142 15.10 -15.52 -4.73
C GLU A 142 15.25 -14.04 -5.13
N ARG A 143 16.44 -13.45 -4.90
CA ARG A 143 16.73 -12.09 -5.36
C ARG A 143 16.72 -11.97 -6.87
N ALA A 144 17.24 -12.97 -7.60
CA ALA A 144 17.21 -12.99 -9.06
C ALA A 144 15.77 -13.09 -9.59
N GLU A 145 14.96 -13.97 -9.01
CA GLU A 145 13.54 -14.13 -9.34
C GLU A 145 12.76 -12.83 -9.11
N ARG A 146 12.92 -12.19 -7.94
CA ARG A 146 12.29 -10.89 -7.63
C ARG A 146 12.71 -9.78 -8.61
N ARG A 147 13.98 -9.73 -9.00
CA ARG A 147 14.45 -8.77 -10.01
C ARG A 147 13.84 -9.03 -11.39
N LYS A 148 13.70 -10.30 -11.77
CA LYS A 148 13.06 -10.70 -13.03
C LYS A 148 11.59 -10.30 -13.01
N GLU A 149 10.86 -10.61 -11.94
CA GLU A 149 9.45 -10.23 -11.77
C GLU A 149 9.25 -8.71 -11.86
N MET A 150 10.08 -7.92 -11.17
CA MET A 150 10.02 -6.45 -11.27
C MET A 150 10.29 -5.95 -12.68
N ARG A 151 11.24 -6.57 -13.40
CA ARG A 151 11.56 -6.23 -14.79
C ARG A 151 10.40 -6.56 -15.72
N ASP A 152 9.82 -7.75 -15.60
CA ASP A 152 8.71 -8.21 -16.43
C ASP A 152 7.46 -7.36 -16.17
N HIS A 153 7.17 -7.04 -14.90
CA HIS A 153 6.09 -6.12 -14.53
C HIS A 153 6.30 -4.72 -15.12
N SER A 154 7.51 -4.18 -15.00
CA SER A 154 7.85 -2.88 -15.59
C SER A 154 7.71 -2.91 -17.11
N ALA A 155 8.17 -3.98 -17.76
CA ALA A 155 8.03 -4.17 -19.21
C ALA A 155 6.57 -4.28 -19.64
N ALA A 156 5.71 -4.95 -18.87
CA ALA A 156 4.28 -5.06 -19.14
C ALA A 156 3.55 -3.71 -18.93
N MET A 157 3.89 -2.97 -17.87
CA MET A 157 3.38 -1.60 -17.66
C MET A 157 3.84 -0.67 -18.78
N LEU A 158 5.08 -0.83 -19.23
CA LEU A 158 5.56 -0.12 -20.40
C LEU A 158 4.76 -0.57 -21.64
N ALA A 159 4.59 -1.85 -21.91
CA ALA A 159 3.79 -2.28 -23.06
C ALA A 159 2.36 -1.71 -23.05
N LYS A 160 1.75 -1.54 -21.87
CA LYS A 160 0.42 -0.94 -21.66
C LYS A 160 0.40 0.58 -21.85
N GLU A 161 1.43 1.30 -21.42
CA GLU A 161 1.55 2.73 -21.67
C GLU A 161 1.90 2.96 -23.16
N ASN A 162 1.05 3.70 -23.87
CA ASN A 162 1.13 3.87 -25.32
C ASN A 162 2.56 4.30 -25.74
N LYS A 163 3.14 3.64 -26.75
CA LYS A 163 4.42 4.02 -27.38
C LYS A 163 4.46 5.52 -27.73
N ASP A 164 3.31 6.12 -28.06
CA ASP A 164 3.19 7.54 -28.34
C ASP A 164 3.45 8.42 -27.12
N SER A 165 2.99 8.03 -25.93
CA SER A 165 3.24 8.77 -24.68
C SER A 165 4.74 8.74 -24.34
N ARG A 166 5.41 7.60 -24.55
CA ARG A 166 6.87 7.52 -24.40
C ARG A 166 7.60 8.36 -25.42
N LYS A 167 7.17 8.30 -26.69
CA LYS A 167 7.75 9.11 -27.76
C LYS A 167 7.63 10.59 -27.40
N LYS A 168 6.44 11.04 -26.97
CA LYS A 168 6.20 12.42 -26.51
C LYS A 168 7.09 12.80 -25.33
N MET A 169 7.19 11.96 -24.30
CA MET A 169 8.03 12.25 -23.13
C MET A 169 9.52 12.29 -23.50
N ARG A 170 9.98 11.38 -24.36
CA ARG A 170 11.36 11.37 -24.85
C ARG A 170 11.66 12.56 -25.76
N ASP A 171 10.74 12.93 -26.64
CA ASP A 171 10.90 14.05 -27.55
C ASP A 171 10.86 15.37 -26.74
N HIS A 172 9.97 15.48 -25.75
CA HIS A 172 9.94 16.59 -24.79
C HIS A 172 11.23 16.68 -23.97
N TRP A 173 11.76 15.54 -23.50
CA TRP A 173 13.04 15.49 -22.82
C TRP A 173 14.17 15.99 -23.73
N LYS A 174 14.17 15.62 -25.01
CA LYS A 174 15.18 16.09 -26.00
C LYS A 174 15.12 17.61 -26.22
N THR A 175 13.95 18.22 -26.11
CA THR A 175 13.79 19.68 -26.25
C THR A 175 14.04 20.47 -24.96
N MET A 176 14.09 19.82 -23.80
CA MET A 176 14.43 20.48 -22.53
C MET A 176 15.88 20.95 -22.51
N SER A 177 16.11 22.09 -21.86
CA SER A 177 17.45 22.61 -21.57
C SER A 177 18.21 21.69 -20.60
N PRO A 178 19.55 21.73 -20.60
CA PRO A 178 20.35 21.02 -19.61
C PRO A 178 19.96 21.35 -18.15
N GLU A 179 19.58 22.59 -17.89
CA GLU A 179 19.17 23.07 -16.56
C GLU A 179 17.82 22.47 -16.14
N GLU A 180 16.83 22.48 -17.02
CA GLU A 180 15.51 21.87 -16.77
C GLU A 180 15.63 20.37 -16.49
N ARG A 181 16.46 19.66 -17.28
CA ARG A 181 16.74 18.23 -17.04
C ARG A 181 17.43 18.00 -15.71
N GLN A 182 18.35 18.89 -15.29
CA GLN A 182 18.99 18.78 -13.99
C GLN A 182 18.00 19.03 -12.85
N GLN A 183 17.11 20.01 -13.00
CA GLN A 183 16.09 20.30 -12.01
C GLN A 183 15.15 19.09 -11.82
N ILE A 184 14.64 18.52 -12.92
CA ILE A 184 13.79 17.31 -12.84
C ILE A 184 14.53 16.16 -12.17
N LYS A 185 15.82 15.96 -12.49
CA LYS A 185 16.63 14.94 -11.79
C LYS A 185 16.71 15.21 -10.29
N ARG A 186 16.94 16.45 -9.87
CA ARG A 186 17.00 16.83 -8.45
C ARG A 186 15.66 16.60 -7.75
N GLU A 187 14.56 16.97 -8.39
CA GLU A 187 13.20 16.76 -7.88
C GLU A 187 12.90 15.26 -7.72
N MET A 188 13.24 14.45 -8.71
CA MET A 188 13.10 12.99 -8.62
C MET A 188 13.96 12.38 -7.50
N HIS A 189 15.19 12.88 -7.30
CA HIS A 189 16.04 12.41 -6.20
C HIS A 189 15.49 12.84 -4.84
N SER A 190 15.01 14.08 -4.71
CA SER A 190 14.37 14.61 -3.50
C SER A 190 13.11 13.82 -3.13
N GLN A 191 12.22 13.56 -4.10
CA GLN A 191 11.03 12.72 -3.89
C GLN A 191 11.38 11.27 -3.50
N ALA A 192 12.50 10.74 -4.02
CA ALA A 192 13.01 9.42 -3.63
C ALA A 192 13.78 9.42 -2.29
N GLY A 193 13.98 10.59 -1.65
CA GLY A 193 14.79 10.74 -0.44
C GLY A 193 16.27 10.39 -0.65
N MET A 194 16.76 10.52 -1.88
CA MET A 194 18.16 10.31 -2.26
C MET A 194 18.90 11.66 -2.23
N PRO A 195 20.20 11.68 -1.86
CA PRO A 195 20.98 12.91 -1.95
C PRO A 195 20.99 13.43 -3.40
N PRO A 196 20.97 14.76 -3.61
CA PRO A 196 20.95 15.31 -4.95
C PRO A 196 22.18 14.84 -5.73
N PRO A 197 22.05 14.57 -7.05
CA PRO A 197 23.19 14.20 -7.86
C PRO A 197 24.24 15.32 -7.80
N PRO A 198 25.54 14.99 -7.84
CA PRO A 198 26.60 15.99 -7.83
C PRO A 198 26.37 16.97 -8.99
N VAL A 199 26.48 18.26 -8.68
CA VAL A 199 26.38 19.33 -9.68
C VAL A 199 27.61 19.21 -10.56
N ALA A 200 27.46 18.69 -11.78
CA ALA A 200 28.53 18.79 -12.77
C ALA A 200 28.72 20.29 -13.06
N PRO A 201 29.95 20.83 -12.98
CA PRO A 201 30.20 22.20 -13.38
C PRO A 201 29.78 22.36 -14.84
N ILE A 202 28.97 23.38 -15.11
CA ILE A 202 28.60 23.76 -16.47
C ILE A 202 29.84 24.44 -17.05
N THR A 203 30.82 23.66 -17.51
CA THR A 203 31.95 24.20 -18.26
C THR A 203 31.42 24.64 -19.62
N GLY A 204 31.03 25.90 -19.70
CA GLY A 204 30.81 26.64 -20.94
C GLY A 204 32.11 26.91 -21.68
N GLU A 205 32.99 25.91 -21.81
CA GLU A 205 34.17 25.97 -22.67
C GLU A 205 33.87 25.16 -23.93
N SER A 206 33.38 25.90 -24.93
CA SER A 206 33.59 25.58 -26.33
C SER A 206 35.09 25.34 -26.56
N ALA A 207 35.51 24.09 -26.67
CA ALA A 207 36.83 23.75 -27.18
C ALA A 207 36.97 24.33 -28.60
N PRO A 208 37.99 25.16 -28.91
CA PRO A 208 38.21 25.61 -30.28
C PRO A 208 38.64 24.42 -31.14
N ALA A 209 37.97 24.25 -32.27
CA ALA A 209 38.35 23.29 -33.30
C ALA A 209 39.78 23.61 -33.77
N MET A 210 40.71 22.67 -33.58
CA MET A 210 42.02 22.73 -34.21
C MET A 210 41.86 22.47 -35.72
N LYS A 211 42.47 23.36 -36.51
CA LYS A 211 42.61 23.25 -37.97
C LYS A 211 43.65 22.21 -38.33
#